data_AF-A0A975GH46-F1
#
_entry.id   AF-A0A975GH46-F1
#
_cell.length_a   1.000
_cell.length_b   1.000
_cell.length_c   1.000
_cell.angle_alpha   90.00
_cell.angle_beta   90.00
_cell.angle_gamma   90.00
#
_symmetry.space_group_name_H-M   'P 1'
#
loop_
_entity.id
_entity.type
_entity.pdbx_description
1 polymer ?
#
loop_
_entity_poly.entity_id
_entity_poly.type
_entity_poly.pdbx_seq_one_letter_code
_entity_poly.pdbx_strand_id
1 'polypeptide(L)' 'MYKSLTLQLDEDVYKIFSEAAKAENRTLENLIETAALLKICEQQFSDDAETHEILADKELMKRIQTGSHHASLKKGRFVE' A
#
# COMPACT_ATOMS: atom_id res chain seq x y z
N MET A 1 -2.18 25.32 -10.73
CA MET A 1 -2.40 26.36 -9.71
C MET A 1 -2.08 25.72 -8.36
N TYR A 2 -1.12 26.24 -7.60
CA TYR A 2 -0.70 25.63 -6.34
C TYR A 2 -1.54 26.17 -5.18
N LYS A 3 -1.95 25.29 -4.26
CA LYS A 3 -2.60 25.66 -3.00
C LYS A 3 -1.75 25.15 -1.85
N SER A 4 -1.61 25.95 -0.80
CA SER A 4 -0.90 25.55 0.42
C SER A 4 -1.88 24.93 1.42
N LEU A 5 -1.39 23.94 2.14
CA LEU A 5 -2.07 23.31 3.27
C LEU A 5 -1.18 23.49 4.50
N THR A 6 -1.78 23.80 5.65
CA THR A 6 -1.08 23.81 6.94
C THR A 6 -1.66 22.71 7.80
N LEU A 7 -0.80 21.86 8.35
CA LEU A 7 -1.16 20.71 9.18
C LEU A 7 -0.54 20.89 10.57
N GLN A 8 -1.34 20.70 11.61
CA GLN A 8 -0.83 20.63 12.98
C GLN A 8 -0.60 19.17 13.34
N LEU A 9 0.59 18.87 13.85
CA LEU A 9 1.02 17.53 14.21
C LEU A 9 1.59 17.54 15.63
N ASP A 10 1.34 16.46 16.36
CA ASP A 10 2.11 16.16 17.56
C ASP A 10 3.56 15.85 17.19
N GLU A 11 4.47 16.13 18.11
CA GLU A 11 5.92 16.01 17.86
C GLU A 11 6.33 14.57 17.50
N ASP A 12 5.75 13.58 18.18
CA ASP A 12 5.99 12.17 17.90
C ASP A 12 5.55 11.78 16.48
N VAL A 13 4.39 12.27 16.04
CA VAL A 13 3.87 12.01 14.69
C VAL A 13 4.73 12.68 13.63
N TYR A 14 5.13 13.93 13.87
CA TYR A 14 6.05 14.64 12.98
C TYR A 14 7.36 13.88 12.80
N LYS A 15 7.93 13.36 13.90
CA LYS A 15 9.16 12.60 13.86
C LYS A 15 9.04 11.34 13.01
N ILE A 16 7.96 10.58 13.18
CA ILE A 16 7.68 9.38 12.37
C ILE A 16 7.62 9.74 10.88
N PHE A 17 6.88 10.79 10.51
CA PHE A 17 6.76 11.17 9.10
C PHE A 17 8.10 11.70 8.54
N SER A 18 8.88 12.43 9.33
CA SER A 18 10.19 12.92 8.93
C SER A 18 11.18 11.78 8.69
N GLU A 19 11.18 10.77 9.56
CA GLU A 19 12.03 9.58 9.42
C GLU A 19 11.64 8.74 8.20
N ALA A 20 10.34 8.54 7.96
CA ALA A 20 9.84 7.85 6.78
C ALA A 20 10.21 8.59 5.48
N ALA A 21 10.01 9.91 5.45
CA ALA A 21 10.35 10.75 4.29
C ALA A 21 11.84 10.67 3.95
N LYS A 22 12.70 10.70 4.98
CA LYS A 22 14.16 10.52 4.83
C LYS A 22 14.52 9.14 4.32
N ALA A 23 13.93 8.08 4.88
CA ALA A 23 14.18 6.70 4.45
C ALA A 23 13.83 6.48 2.97
N GLU A 24 12.80 7.16 2.49
CA GLU A 24 12.33 7.09 1.10
C GLU A 24 12.97 8.13 0.16
N ASN A 25 13.90 8.95 0.64
CA ASN A 25 14.53 10.05 -0.12
C ASN A 25 13.51 10.99 -0.79
N ARG A 26 12.43 11.35 -0.09
CA ARG A 26 11.40 12.29 -0.57
C ARG A 26 11.08 13.37 0.46
N THR A 27 10.44 14.46 0.03
CA THR A 27 10.02 15.52 0.96
C THR A 27 8.83 15.09 1.81
N LEU A 28 8.66 15.75 2.96
CA LEU A 28 7.53 15.51 3.85
C LEU A 28 6.20 15.82 3.16
N GLU A 29 6.11 16.90 2.37
CA GLU A 29 4.89 17.23 1.63
C GLU A 29 4.57 16.13 0.62
N ASN A 30 5.56 15.66 -0.13
CA ASN A 30 5.35 14.62 -1.14
C ASN A 30 4.91 13.29 -0.51
N LEU A 31 5.49 12.92 0.64
CA LEU A 31 5.09 11.73 1.38
C LEU A 31 3.61 11.81 1.80
N ILE A 32 3.20 12.93 2.41
CA ILE A 32 1.84 13.13 2.90
C ILE A 32 0.83 13.18 1.73
N GLU A 33 1.16 13.92 0.68
CA GLU A 33 0.32 14.03 -0.53
C GLU A 33 0.08 12.64 -1.15
N THR A 34 1.17 11.88 -1.35
CA THR A 34 1.10 10.55 -1.96
C THR A 34 0.28 9.60 -1.10
N ALA A 35 0.50 9.60 0.22
CA ALA A 35 -0.24 8.73 1.14
C ALA A 35 -1.74 9.08 1.18
N ALA A 36 -2.08 10.38 1.18
CA ALA A 36 -3.47 10.83 1.16
C ALA A 36 -4.17 10.45 -0.15
N LEU A 37 -3.50 10.65 -1.30
CA LEU A 37 -4.03 10.26 -2.60
C LEU A 37 -4.24 8.75 -2.70
N LEU A 38 -3.25 7.95 -2.30
CA LEU A 38 -3.37 6.50 -2.27
C LEU A 38 -4.55 6.07 -1.40
N LYS A 39 -4.73 6.67 -0.22
CA LYS A 39 -5.83 6.30 0.66
C LYS A 39 -7.20 6.62 0.06
N ILE A 40 -7.34 7.77 -0.59
CA ILE A 40 -8.58 8.14 -1.30
C ILE A 40 -8.83 7.17 -2.46
N CYS A 41 -7.80 6.86 -3.24
CA CYS A 41 -7.90 5.89 -4.32
C CYS A 41 -8.31 4.51 -3.81
N GLU A 42 -7.66 3.97 -2.78
CA GLU A 42 -8.04 2.69 -2.18
C GLU A 42 -9.51 2.66 -1.73
N GLN A 43 -9.98 3.76 -1.14
CA GLN A 43 -11.38 3.88 -0.70
C GLN A 43 -12.38 4.00 -1.86
N GLN A 44 -11.96 4.54 -3.01
CA GLN A 44 -12.84 4.77 -4.16
C GLN A 44 -12.78 3.64 -5.20
N PHE A 45 -11.65 2.94 -5.30
CA PHE A 45 -11.38 1.92 -6.32
C PHE A 45 -11.38 0.48 -5.77
N SER A 46 -11.52 0.28 -4.46
CA SER A 46 -11.99 -1.02 -3.96
C SER A 46 -13.46 -1.11 -4.31
N ASP A 47 -13.78 -1.52 -5.53
CA ASP A 47 -15.14 -1.93 -5.86
C ASP A 47 -15.42 -3.19 -5.02
N ASP A 48 -16.33 -3.07 -4.06
CA ASP A 48 -16.74 -4.20 -3.21
C ASP A 48 -17.14 -5.40 -4.09
N ALA A 49 -17.64 -5.15 -5.30
CA ALA A 49 -17.95 -6.18 -6.30
C ALA A 49 -16.70 -6.91 -6.82
N GLU A 50 -15.64 -6.19 -7.20
CA GLU A 50 -14.39 -6.79 -7.70
C GLU A 50 -13.69 -7.59 -6.59
N THR A 51 -13.65 -7.04 -5.37
CA THR A 51 -13.12 -7.75 -4.20
C THR A 51 -13.95 -9.01 -3.92
N HIS A 52 -15.28 -8.93 -4.01
CA HIS A 52 -16.16 -10.08 -3.85
C HIS A 52 -15.93 -11.14 -4.93
N GLU A 53 -15.73 -10.73 -6.19
CA GLU A 53 -15.48 -11.64 -7.30
C GLU A 53 -14.16 -12.41 -7.13
N ILE A 54 -13.08 -11.72 -6.73
CA ILE A 54 -11.79 -12.35 -6.43
C ILE A 54 -11.93 -13.35 -5.27
N LEU A 55 -12.66 -12.99 -4.21
CA LEU A 55 -12.88 -13.87 -3.06
C LEU A 55 -13.81 -15.04 -3.37
N ALA A 56 -14.75 -14.87 -4.30
CA ALA A 56 -15.68 -15.90 -4.75
C ALA A 56 -15.01 -16.91 -5.70
N ASP A 57 -13.94 -16.53 -6.40
CA ASP A 57 -13.16 -17.44 -7.25
C ASP A 57 -12.32 -18.42 -6.41
N LYS A 58 -12.90 -19.59 -6.19
CA LYS A 58 -12.28 -20.69 -5.43
C LYS A 58 -11.00 -21.22 -6.09
N GLU A 59 -10.91 -21.18 -7.42
CA GLU A 59 -9.74 -21.69 -8.14
C GLU A 59 -8.56 -20.72 -7.98
N LEU A 60 -8.81 -19.43 -8.18
CA LEU A 60 -7.84 -18.36 -7.95
C LEU A 60 -7.34 -18.39 -6.50
N MET A 61 -8.24 -18.44 -5.52
CA MET A 61 -7.87 -18.47 -4.11
C MET A 61 -7.04 -19.71 -3.74
N LYS A 62 -7.37 -20.88 -4.31
CA LYS A 62 -6.57 -22.11 -4.11
C LYS A 62 -5.15 -21.95 -4.67
N ARG A 63 -5.00 -21.33 -5.84
CA ARG A 63 -3.69 -21.09 -6.46
C ARG A 63 -2.85 -20.10 -5.64
N ILE A 64 -3.45 -19.01 -5.15
CA ILE A 64 -2.79 -18.02 -4.29
C ILE A 64 -2.30 -18.67 -2.99
N GLN A 65 -3.16 -19.45 -2.31
CA GLN A 65 -2.79 -20.15 -1.07
C GLN A 65 -1.66 -21.16 -1.28
N THR A 66 -1.74 -21.93 -2.37
CA THR A 66 -0.69 -22.90 -2.73
C THR A 66 0.64 -22.20 -3.01
N GLY A 67 0.61 -21.10 -3.78
CA GLY A 67 1.79 -20.28 -4.06
C GLY A 67 2.41 -19.70 -2.79
N SER A 68 1.60 -19.14 -1.89
CA SER A 68 2.04 -18.62 -0.58
C SER A 68 2.68 -19.71 0.27
N HIS A 69 2.06 -20.89 0.35
CA HIS A 69 2.64 -22.04 1.04
C HIS A 69 3.99 -22.46 0.43
N HIS A 70 4.08 -22.54 -0.90
CA HIS A 70 5.34 -22.88 -1.57
C HIS A 70 6.44 -21.85 -1.34
N ALA A 71 6.11 -20.56 -1.34
CA ALA A 71 7.03 -19.47 -1.03
C ALA A 71 7.54 -19.56 0.42
N SER A 72 6.65 -19.84 1.39
CA SER A 72 7.02 -20.06 2.79
C SER A 72 8.01 -21.24 2.96
N LEU A 73 7.87 -22.26 2.12
CA LEU A 73 8.77 -23.42 2.06
C LEU A 73 10.03 -23.18 1.20
N LYS A 74 10.25 -21.95 0.70
CA LYS A 74 11.33 -21.57 -0.22
C LYS A 74 11.39 -22.48 -1.47
N LYS A 75 10.26 -23.03 -1.92
CA LYS A 75 10.16 -23.92 -3.08
C LYS A 75 10.03 -23.13 -4.40
N GLY A 76 10.85 -22.10 -4.58
CA GLY A 76 10.92 -21.31 -5.80
C GLY A 76 12.24 -21.55 -6.54
N ARG A 77 12.21 -21.45 -7.88
CA ARG A 77 13.40 -21.42 -8.73
C ARG A 77 13.27 -20.20 -9.62
N PHE A 78 14.35 -19.45 -9.82
CA PHE A 78 14.37 -18.45 -10.89
C PHE A 78 14.22 -19.18 -12.22
N VAL A 79 13.32 -18.68 -13.06
CA VAL A 79 13.17 -19.14 -14.44
C VAL A 79 14.06 -18.23 -15.27
N GLU A 80 15.05 -18.79 -15.96
CA GLU A 80 15.88 -18.08 -16.94
C GLU A 80 15.10 -17.82 -18.24
#